data_AF-A0A0F2QUG5-F1
#
_entry.id   AF-A0A0F2QUG5-F1
#
_cell.length_a   1.000
_cell.length_b   1.000
_cell.length_c   1.000
_cell.angle_alpha   90.00
_cell.angle_beta   90.00
_cell.angle_gamma   90.00
#
_symmetry.space_group_name_H-M   'P 1'
#
loop_
_entity.id
_entity.type
_entity.pdbx_description
1 polymer ?
#
loop_
_entity_poly.entity_id
_entity_poly.type
_entity_poly.pdbx_seq_one_letter_code
_entity_poly.pdbx_strand_id
1 'polypeptide(L)'
;MKEKLYKKEIWITVIFSILLLLVGHSATIFRIFPSMQQGTIWGFPTHYILPIILGWFGLMAVCALMAIVCNKFDDEMESLADQAKSDRIAVSKQA
;
A
#
# COMPACT_ATOMS: atom_id res chain seq x y z
N MET A 1 4.85 -19.64 11.72
CA MET A 1 3.68 -18.86 11.22
C MET A 1 3.80 -17.38 11.52
N LYS A 2 4.04 -16.97 12.77
CA LYS A 2 4.15 -15.56 13.17
C LYS A 2 5.16 -14.75 12.35
N GLU A 3 6.35 -15.30 12.09
CA GLU A 3 7.36 -14.63 11.25
C GLU A 3 6.91 -14.35 9.82
N LYS A 4 6.13 -15.26 9.21
CA LYS A 4 5.63 -15.07 7.84
C LYS A 4 4.61 -13.93 7.79
N LEU A 5 3.77 -13.84 8.81
CA LEU A 5 2.76 -12.78 8.95
C LEU A 5 3.42 -11.42 9.20
N TYR A 6 4.41 -11.38 10.10
CA TYR A 6 5.20 -10.18 10.38
C TYR A 6 5.97 -9.69 9.15
N LYS A 7 6.58 -10.62 8.40
CA LYS A 7 7.25 -10.29 7.13
C LYS A 7 6.24 -9.74 6.11
N LYS A 8 5.02 -10.27 6.06
CA LYS A 8 3.96 -9.79 5.17
C LYS A 8 3.52 -8.36 5.52
N GLU A 9 3.34 -8.05 6.79
CA GLU A 9 3.03 -6.70 7.28
C GLU A 9 4.11 -5.69 6.83
N ILE A 10 5.39 -6.02 7.08
CA ILE A 10 6.51 -5.17 6.68
C ILE A 10 6.49 -4.89 5.18
N TRP A 11 6.29 -5.92 4.35
CA TRP A 11 6.24 -5.75 2.90
C TRP A 11 5.05 -4.89 2.46
N ILE A 12 3.87 -5.08 3.05
CA ILE A 12 2.69 -4.25 2.77
C ILE A 12 3.00 -2.79 3.10
N THR A 13 3.54 -2.52 4.29
CA THR A 13 3.86 -1.15 4.73
C THR A 13 4.92 -0.50 3.86
N VAL A 14 6.02 -1.20 3.53
CA VAL A 14 7.09 -0.66 2.68
C VAL A 14 6.57 -0.36 1.28
N ILE A 15 5.81 -1.28 0.68
CA ILE A 15 5.26 -1.10 -0.67
C ILE A 15 4.30 0.10 -0.70
N PHE A 16 3.33 0.18 0.22
CA PHE A 16 2.39 1.30 0.23
C PHE A 16 3.05 2.63 0.58
N SER A 17 4.07 2.64 1.45
CA SER A 17 4.84 3.86 1.72
C SER A 17 5.53 4.39 0.47
N ILE A 18 6.19 3.51 -0.30
CA ILE A 18 6.82 3.88 -1.57
C ILE A 18 5.77 4.37 -2.58
N LEU A 19 4.65 3.66 -2.72
CA LEU A 19 3.58 4.06 -3.65
C LEU A 19 2.99 5.42 -3.29
N LEU A 20 2.69 5.66 -2.01
CA LEU A 20 2.16 6.94 -1.53
C LEU A 20 3.16 8.08 -1.74
N LEU A 21 4.45 7.84 -1.49
CA LEU A 21 5.50 8.82 -1.77
C LEU A 21 5.59 9.14 -3.26
N LEU A 22 5.59 8.13 -4.13
CA LEU A 22 5.68 8.33 -5.58
C LEU A 22 4.48 9.10 -6.13
N VAL A 23 3.27 8.76 -5.70
CA VAL A 23 2.04 9.41 -6.17
C VAL A 23 1.92 10.82 -5.59
N GLY A 24 2.12 10.98 -4.27
CA GLY A 24 2.00 12.25 -3.57
C GLY A 24 3.11 13.26 -3.88
N HIS A 25 4.30 12.79 -4.27
CA HIS A 25 5.44 13.64 -4.63
C HIS A 25 5.83 13.52 -6.11
N SER A 26 4.90 13.08 -6.96
CA SER A 26 5.12 12.88 -8.40
C SER A 26 5.65 14.13 -9.11
N ALA A 27 5.30 15.34 -8.66
CA ALA A 27 5.84 16.60 -9.18
C ALA A 27 7.37 16.72 -9.01
N THR A 28 7.93 16.18 -7.92
CA THR A 28 9.37 16.22 -7.64
C THR A 28 10.17 15.43 -8.68
N ILE A 29 9.57 14.38 -9.25
CA ILE A 29 10.20 13.55 -10.30
C ILE A 29 10.58 14.42 -11.51
N PHE A 30 9.71 15.35 -11.92
CA PHE A 30 9.98 16.26 -13.03
C PHE A 30 11.06 17.29 -12.73
N ARG A 31 11.38 17.54 -11.44
CA ARG A 31 12.50 18.39 -11.03
C ARG A 31 13.83 17.62 -11.06
N ILE A 32 13.81 16.35 -10.67
CA ILE A 32 14.99 15.47 -10.69
C ILE A 32 15.38 15.10 -12.13
N PHE A 33 14.40 14.98 -13.03
CA PHE A 33 14.60 14.63 -14.44
C PHE A 33 14.06 15.74 -15.36
N PRO A 34 14.83 16.83 -15.60
CA PRO A 34 14.37 17.97 -16.39
C PRO A 34 13.99 17.62 -17.84
N SER A 35 14.59 16.57 -18.41
CA SER A 35 14.26 16.07 -19.75
C SER A 35 12.79 15.65 -19.89
N MET A 36 12.14 15.24 -18.81
CA MET A 36 10.73 14.83 -18.82
C MET A 36 9.75 16.02 -18.78
N GLN A 37 10.24 17.25 -18.63
CA GLN A 37 9.39 18.44 -18.66
C GLN A 37 8.93 18.80 -20.08
N GLN A 38 9.60 18.25 -21.10
CA GLN A 38 9.32 18.51 -22.50
C GLN A 38 8.13 17.67 -22.96
N GLY A 39 6.99 18.31 -23.16
CA GLY A 39 5.80 17.67 -23.71
C GLY A 39 4.50 18.28 -23.21
N THR A 40 3.43 17.95 -23.92
CA THR A 40 2.08 18.35 -23.58
C THR A 40 1.14 17.15 -23.60
N ILE A 41 0.26 17.06 -22.62
CA ILE A 41 -0.88 16.13 -22.61
C ILE A 41 -2.15 16.99 -22.63
N TRP A 42 -3.02 16.76 -23.62
CA TRP A 42 -4.26 17.51 -23.82
C TRP A 42 -4.07 19.04 -23.88
N GLY A 43 -2.94 19.49 -24.43
CA GLY A 43 -2.59 20.92 -24.52
C GLY A 43 -2.01 21.53 -23.24
N PHE A 44 -1.95 20.79 -22.13
CA PHE A 44 -1.30 21.22 -20.90
C PHE A 44 0.12 20.68 -20.80
N PRO A 45 1.08 21.41 -20.20
CA PRO A 45 2.42 20.88 -19.96
C PRO A 45 2.36 19.62 -19.09
N THR A 46 3.05 18.56 -19.53
CA THR A 46 2.98 17.23 -18.91
C THR A 46 3.30 17.25 -17.41
N HIS A 47 4.30 18.05 -17.02
CA HIS A 47 4.78 18.16 -15.65
C HIS A 47 3.78 18.85 -14.68
N TYR A 48 2.69 19.41 -15.19
CA TYR A 48 1.59 19.91 -14.35
C TYR A 48 0.40 18.96 -14.33
N ILE A 49 -0.06 18.52 -15.51
CA ILE A 49 -1.29 17.72 -15.60
C ILE A 49 -1.10 16.32 -15.02
N LEU A 50 0.08 15.72 -15.20
CA LEU A 50 0.33 14.36 -14.71
C LEU A 50 0.36 14.29 -13.18
N PRO A 51 1.06 15.19 -12.44
CA PRO A 51 0.97 15.23 -10.98
C PRO A 51 -0.43 15.51 -10.45
N ILE A 52 -1.27 16.31 -11.14
CA ILE A 52 -2.65 16.54 -10.73
C ILE A 52 -3.47 15.25 -10.83
N ILE A 53 -3.39 14.55 -11.96
CA ILE A 53 -4.12 13.28 -12.17
C ILE A 53 -3.65 12.22 -11.16
N LEU A 54 -2.34 12.11 -10.95
CA LEU A 54 -1.77 11.20 -9.95
C LEU A 54 -2.18 11.59 -8.53
N GLY A 55 -2.09 12.86 -8.16
CA GLY A 55 -2.44 13.35 -6.83
C GLY A 55 -3.92 13.23 -6.48
N TRP A 56 -4.82 13.27 -7.48
CA TRP A 56 -6.25 13.03 -7.28
C TRP A 56 -6.60 11.55 -7.42
N PHE A 57 -6.62 11.07 -8.66
CA PHE A 57 -7.13 9.73 -8.99
C PHE A 57 -6.13 8.65 -8.61
N GLY A 58 -4.83 8.90 -8.81
CA GLY A 58 -3.80 7.97 -8.39
C GLY A 58 -3.78 7.77 -6.88
N LEU A 59 -3.87 8.86 -6.10
CA LEU A 59 -3.87 8.80 -4.64
C LEU A 59 -5.11 8.07 -4.12
N MET A 60 -6.28 8.41 -4.66
CA MET A 60 -7.52 7.71 -4.35
C MET A 60 -7.41 6.21 -4.62
N ALA A 61 -6.89 5.81 -5.79
CA ALA A 61 -6.74 4.41 -6.16
C ALA A 61 -5.77 3.66 -5.22
N VAL A 62 -4.62 4.27 -4.90
CA VAL A 62 -3.64 3.67 -3.98
C VAL A 62 -4.24 3.50 -2.59
N CYS A 63 -4.92 4.52 -2.06
CA CYS A 63 -5.57 4.44 -0.75
C CYS A 63 -6.69 3.40 -0.72
N ALA A 64 -7.51 3.29 -1.77
CA ALA A 64 -8.55 2.28 -1.85
C ALA A 64 -7.97 0.85 -1.87
N LEU A 65 -6.92 0.63 -2.66
CA LEU A 65 -6.21 -0.65 -2.68
C LEU A 65 -5.56 -0.96 -1.33
N MET A 66 -4.97 0.05 -0.67
CA MET A 66 -4.39 -0.10 0.66
C MET A 66 -5.44 -0.54 1.67
N ALA A 67 -6.60 0.09 1.70
CA ALA A 67 -7.69 -0.28 2.59
C ALA A 67 -8.12 -1.75 2.38
N ILE A 68 -8.28 -2.18 1.12
CA ILE A 68 -8.66 -3.57 0.81
C ILE A 68 -7.59 -4.56 1.28
N VAL A 69 -6.31 -4.27 1.02
CA VAL A 69 -5.20 -5.15 1.39
C VAL A 69 -5.02 -5.22 2.91
N CYS A 70 -5.11 -4.09 3.62
CA CYS A 70 -5.01 -4.04 5.07
C CYS A 70 -6.17 -4.78 5.73
N ASN A 71 -7.42 -4.54 5.30
CA ASN A 71 -8.58 -5.26 5.85
C ASN A 71 -8.42 -6.78 5.70
N LYS A 72 -8.00 -7.25 4.52
CA LYS A 72 -7.76 -8.68 4.30
C LYS A 72 -6.61 -9.22 5.17
N PHE A 73 -5.57 -8.42 5.40
CA PHE A 73 -4.46 -8.81 6.25
C PHE A 73 -4.90 -8.93 7.72
N ASP A 74 -5.72 -8.00 8.20
CA ASP A 74 -6.28 -8.03 9.56
C ASP A 74 -7.18 -9.26 9.76
N ASP A 75 -8.05 -9.58 8.80
CA ASP A 75 -8.89 -10.80 8.81
C ASP A 75 -8.03 -12.09 8.89
N GLU A 76 -6.94 -12.14 8.11
CA GLU A 76 -6.00 -13.27 8.16
C GLU A 76 -5.34 -13.39 9.55
N MET A 77 -4.97 -12.28 10.18
CA MET A 77 -4.38 -12.28 11.53
C MET A 77 -5.37 -12.82 12.57
N GLU A 78 -6.61 -12.35 12.53
CA GLU A 78 -7.65 -12.75 13.48
C GLU A 78 -7.95 -14.25 13.37
N SER A 79 -8.08 -14.77 12.15
CA SER A 79 -8.31 -16.20 11.91
C SER A 79 -7.20 -17.10 12.49
N LEU A 80 -5.95 -16.64 12.46
CA LEU A 80 -4.80 -17.36 13.01
C LEU A 80 -4.76 -17.27 14.54
N ALA A 81 -5.15 -16.13 15.11
CA ALA A 81 -5.25 -15.93 16.54
C ALA A 81 -6.33 -16.84 17.16
N ASP A 82 -7.48 -16.96 16.49
CA ASP A 82 -8.58 -17.82 16.93
C ASP A 82 -8.22 -19.31 16.86
N GLN A 83 -7.58 -19.76 15.78
CA GLN A 83 -7.05 -21.13 15.69
C GLN A 83 -6.06 -21.41 16.83
N ALA A 84 -5.10 -20.52 17.06
CA ALA A 84 -4.13 -20.67 18.15
C ALA A 84 -4.74 -20.61 19.56
N LYS A 85 -5.91 -20.00 19.73
CA LYS A 85 -6.68 -20.01 20.98
C LYS A 85 -7.43 -21.32 21.15
N SER A 86 -8.10 -21.80 20.10
CA SER A 86 -8.83 -23.07 20.10
C SER A 86 -7.90 -24.26 20.42
N ASP A 87 -6.73 -24.31 19.77
CA ASP A 87 -5.73 -25.37 19.99
C ASP A 87 -5.25 -25.42 21.45
N ARG A 88 -5.04 -24.25 22.07
CA ARG A 88 -4.63 -24.17 23.48
C ARG A 88 -5.72 -24.66 24.44
N ILE A 89 -6.99 -24.38 24.14
CA ILE A 89 -8.13 -24.87 24.94
C ILE A 89 -8.28 -26.38 24.81
N ALA A 90 -8.08 -26.94 23.62
CA ALA A 90 -8.15 -28.39 23.38
C ALA A 90 -7.07 -29.15 24.18
N VAL A 91 -5.83 -28.67 24.17
CA VAL A 91 -4.73 -29.26 24.95
C VAL A 91 -5.00 -29.18 26.46
N SER A 92 -5.53 -28.06 26.94
CA SER A 92 -5.89 -27.88 28.36
C SER A 92 -7.01 -28.80 28.84
N LYS A 93 -7.89 -29.30 27.97
CA LYS A 93 -8.98 -30.22 28.35
C LYS A 93 -8.54 -31.70 28.39
N GLN A 94 -7.36 -32.01 27.86
CA GLN A 94 -6.81 -33.37 27.84
C GLN A 94 -5.76 -33.63 28.93
N ALA A 95 -5.40 -32.60 29.70
CA ALA A 95 -4.51 -32.68 30.87
C ALA A 95 -5.32 -32.66 32.18
#